data_AF-A0A921BD47-F1
#
_entry.id   AF-A0A921BD47-F1
#
_cell.length_a   1.000
_cell.length_b   1.000
_cell.length_c   1.000
_cell.angle_alpha   90.00
_cell.angle_beta   90.00
_cell.angle_gamma   90.00
#
_symmetry.space_group_name_H-M   'P 1'
#
loop_
_entity.id
_entity.type
_entity.pdbx_description
1 polymer ?
#
loop_
_entity_poly.entity_id
_entity_poly.type
_entity_poly.pdbx_seq_one_letter_code
_entity_poly.pdbx_strand_id
1 'polypeptide(L)'
;MNDTVTGKISSLGAFFVVLIAVIGVVELAHQPVMASQATPAALTEPDALVQRYCIGCHNTRLRTAGLALDDLDATNVRADAETWEKVVEKLRAGSMPPPGRPRPDSETYRAVAVSIEDKLDRAWADNPYPGRIGAVHRLNRTEYRNAIRDLFDLDVDVESLLPGDETADGSFDNFADVLTFSTSHLERYLSVARQVTRQAVGLLPITASVDTFEVPLHIVQDARQDEALPLGSRGGIAIPYHFPVDGNYEVTVRLRRQYQDYLMGMGWSQQLDIRVDGELMERFTVGGAVPGVRLQPAMGGMASLALLVTRRGKPSCS
;
A
#
# COMPACT_ATOMS: atom_id res chain seq x y z
N MET A 1 -13.09 20.77 -38.22
CA MET A 1 -13.92 19.53 -38.20
C MET A 1 -13.03 18.42 -37.67
N ASN A 2 -13.48 17.61 -36.71
CA ASN A 2 -12.65 16.55 -36.12
C ASN A 2 -12.95 15.24 -36.84
N ASP A 3 -11.92 14.52 -37.29
CA ASP A 3 -12.12 13.10 -37.61
C ASP A 3 -12.47 12.40 -36.31
N THR A 4 -13.66 11.79 -36.32
CA THR A 4 -14.20 11.05 -35.20
C THR A 4 -14.17 9.60 -35.60
N VAL A 5 -13.38 8.83 -34.85
CA VAL A 5 -13.32 7.39 -35.00
C VAL A 5 -14.12 6.80 -33.85
N THR A 6 -15.15 6.02 -34.18
CA THR A 6 -16.07 5.45 -33.20
C THR A 6 -15.96 3.94 -33.22
N GLY A 7 -15.61 3.34 -32.09
CA GLY A 7 -15.66 1.89 -31.87
C GLY A 7 -16.72 1.53 -30.83
N LYS A 8 -17.38 0.38 -31.01
CA LYS A 8 -18.29 -0.19 -30.00
C LYS A 8 -17.58 -1.31 -29.25
N ILE A 9 -17.64 -1.29 -27.92
CA ILE A 9 -17.11 -2.35 -27.07
C ILE A 9 -18.20 -2.88 -26.15
N SER A 10 -18.24 -4.20 -25.95
CA SER A 10 -19.16 -4.86 -25.03
C SER A 10 -18.42 -5.28 -23.76
N SER A 11 -18.85 -4.78 -22.60
CA SER A 11 -18.37 -5.29 -21.31
C SER A 11 -19.16 -6.53 -20.92
N LEU A 12 -18.49 -7.68 -20.90
CA LEU A 12 -18.98 -8.95 -20.34
C LEU A 12 -18.07 -9.32 -19.17
N GLY A 13 -18.63 -9.41 -17.96
CA GLY A 13 -17.95 -9.97 -16.80
C GLY A 13 -17.64 -11.45 -17.01
N ALA A 14 -16.40 -11.78 -17.36
CA ALA A 14 -15.96 -13.16 -17.50
C ALA A 14 -15.66 -13.76 -16.11
N PHE A 15 -16.57 -14.60 -15.61
CA PHE A 15 -16.38 -15.39 -14.39
C PHE A 15 -15.42 -16.56 -14.67
N PHE A 16 -14.15 -16.43 -14.26
CA PHE A 16 -13.21 -17.56 -14.22
C PHE A 16 -13.37 -18.32 -12.91
N VAL A 17 -14.07 -19.46 -12.96
CA VAL A 17 -14.07 -20.44 -11.87
C VAL A 17 -12.79 -21.25 -11.97
N VAL A 18 -11.80 -20.93 -11.12
CA VAL A 18 -10.58 -21.73 -10.96
C VAL A 18 -10.85 -22.86 -9.96
N LEU A 19 -10.95 -24.08 -10.48
CA LEU A 19 -11.06 -25.31 -9.69
C LEU A 19 -9.68 -25.66 -9.13
N ILE A 20 -9.46 -25.46 -7.83
CA ILE A 20 -8.21 -25.84 -7.15
C ILE A 20 -8.24 -27.35 -6.88
N ALA A 21 -7.39 -28.09 -7.58
CA ALA A 21 -7.13 -29.50 -7.31
C ALA A 21 -6.20 -29.62 -6.09
N VAL A 22 -6.70 -30.24 -5.01
CA VAL A 22 -5.92 -30.58 -3.81
C VAL A 22 -5.08 -31.83 -4.10
N ILE A 23 -3.76 -31.67 -4.16
CA ILE A 23 -2.80 -32.78 -4.18
C ILE A 23 -2.15 -32.84 -2.81
N GLY A 24 -2.47 -33.89 -2.06
CA GLY A 24 -1.87 -34.19 -0.76
C GLY A 24 -0.43 -34.66 -0.91
N VAL A 25 0.44 -34.19 -0.01
CA VAL A 25 1.82 -34.68 0.12
C VAL A 25 2.14 -34.97 1.59
N VAL A 26 2.46 -36.24 1.77
CA VAL A 26 3.03 -37.03 2.86
C VAL A 26 3.87 -36.29 3.91
N GLU A 27 3.55 -36.58 5.17
CA GLU A 27 4.20 -36.15 6.40
C GLU A 27 5.42 -37.04 6.73
N LEU A 28 6.63 -36.47 6.75
CA LEU A 28 7.84 -37.15 7.27
C LEU A 28 8.07 -36.72 8.71
N ALA A 29 7.86 -37.64 9.64
CA ALA A 29 8.20 -37.47 11.04
C ALA A 29 9.74 -37.34 11.23
N HIS A 30 10.20 -36.16 11.63
CA HIS A 30 11.55 -35.95 12.17
C HIS A 30 11.47 -35.93 13.71
N GLN A 31 12.06 -36.94 14.35
CA GLN A 31 12.26 -36.91 15.80
C GLN A 31 13.47 -36.04 16.14
N PRO A 32 13.38 -35.10 17.10
CA PRO A 32 14.54 -34.35 17.56
C PRO A 32 15.36 -35.21 18.55
N VAL A 33 16.65 -35.34 18.27
CA VAL A 33 17.64 -35.86 19.22
C VAL A 33 17.95 -34.76 20.23
N MET A 34 17.43 -34.90 21.44
CA MET A 34 17.75 -34.04 22.58
C MET A 34 19.14 -34.39 23.13
N ALA A 35 20.15 -33.59 22.79
CA ALA A 35 21.42 -33.57 23.51
C ALA A 35 21.26 -32.64 24.73
N SER A 36 21.11 -33.25 25.91
CA SER A 36 21.15 -32.54 27.19
C SER A 36 22.59 -32.20 27.54
N GLN A 37 22.95 -30.91 27.48
CA GLN A 37 24.10 -30.37 28.19
C GLN A 37 23.57 -29.49 29.32
N ALA A 38 23.67 -29.99 30.54
CA ALA A 38 23.38 -29.24 31.75
C ALA A 38 24.55 -28.27 32.04
N THR A 39 24.43 -27.04 31.53
CA THR A 39 25.18 -25.85 31.98
C THR A 39 24.42 -25.24 33.16
N PRO A 40 25.06 -24.65 34.20
CA PRO A 40 24.41 -24.42 35.49
C PRO A 40 23.26 -23.41 35.39
N ALA A 41 22.03 -23.94 35.31
CA ALA A 41 20.78 -23.20 35.19
C ALA A 41 20.50 -22.20 36.33
N ALA A 42 21.30 -22.22 37.39
CA ALA A 42 21.10 -21.41 38.58
C ALA A 42 21.40 -19.91 38.41
N LEU A 43 22.12 -19.48 37.36
CA LEU A 43 22.43 -18.05 37.12
C LEU A 43 21.77 -17.48 35.85
N THR A 44 21.10 -18.32 35.06
CA THR A 44 20.29 -17.89 33.91
C THR A 44 18.92 -17.36 34.30
N GLU A 45 18.51 -17.57 35.55
CA GLU A 45 17.28 -16.98 36.09
C GLU A 45 17.51 -15.51 36.49
N PRO A 46 16.62 -14.58 36.05
CA PRO A 46 16.75 -13.15 36.34
C PRO A 46 16.92 -12.82 37.83
N ASP A 47 16.18 -13.49 38.72
CA ASP A 47 16.26 -13.28 40.17
C ASP A 47 17.66 -13.53 40.73
N ALA A 48 18.30 -14.62 40.30
CA ALA A 48 19.61 -15.00 40.80
C ALA A 48 20.69 -13.98 40.40
N LEU A 49 20.58 -13.41 39.19
CA LEU A 49 21.46 -12.34 38.72
C LEU A 49 21.22 -11.04 39.51
N VAL A 50 19.95 -10.65 39.68
CA VAL A 50 19.57 -9.43 40.42
C VAL A 50 20.06 -9.48 41.86
N GLN A 51 19.84 -10.60 42.55
CA GLN A 51 20.29 -10.82 43.93
C GLN A 51 21.81 -10.75 44.06
N ARG A 52 22.54 -11.35 43.13
CA ARG A 52 24.01 -11.45 43.21
C ARG A 52 24.73 -10.16 42.82
N TYR A 53 24.22 -9.45 41.81
CA TYR A 53 24.98 -8.41 41.13
C TYR A 53 24.35 -7.00 41.22
N CYS A 54 23.04 -6.90 41.47
CA CYS A 54 22.31 -5.64 41.34
C CYS A 54 21.90 -5.04 42.70
N ILE A 55 21.37 -5.86 43.61
CA ILE A 55 20.80 -5.40 44.90
C ILE A 55 21.86 -4.78 45.82
N GLY A 56 23.16 -5.05 45.61
CA GLY A 56 24.23 -4.38 46.36
C GLY A 56 24.21 -2.85 46.23
N CYS A 57 23.70 -2.30 45.13
CA CYS A 57 23.61 -0.86 44.89
C CYS A 57 22.17 -0.37 44.64
N HIS A 58 21.34 -1.17 43.98
CA HIS A 58 19.97 -0.85 43.61
C HIS A 58 18.99 -1.49 44.60
N ASN A 59 18.98 -0.97 45.81
CA ASN A 59 18.08 -1.42 46.87
C ASN A 59 17.36 -0.24 47.53
N THR A 60 16.34 -0.52 48.34
CA THR A 60 15.54 0.46 49.08
C THR A 60 16.35 1.41 49.96
N ARG A 61 17.54 1.01 50.44
CA ARG A 61 18.40 1.83 51.31
C ARG A 61 19.32 2.76 50.53
N LEU A 62 20.04 2.24 49.53
CA LEU A 62 21.01 2.99 48.74
C LEU A 62 20.37 3.75 47.58
N ARG A 63 19.35 3.16 46.95
CA ARG A 63 18.60 3.72 45.80
C ARG A 63 19.49 4.37 44.76
N THR A 64 20.57 3.69 44.38
CA THR A 64 21.51 4.23 43.39
C THR A 64 20.76 4.52 42.09
N ALA A 65 20.89 5.75 41.58
CA ALA A 65 20.14 6.26 40.42
C ALA A 65 18.61 6.19 40.57
N GLY A 66 18.10 6.23 41.80
CA GLY A 66 16.65 6.19 42.09
C GLY A 66 16.01 4.81 41.92
N LEU A 67 16.80 3.75 41.73
CA LEU A 67 16.31 2.39 41.46
C LEU A 67 16.44 1.47 42.69
N ALA A 68 15.37 0.75 43.01
CA ALA A 68 15.32 -0.29 44.05
C ALA A 68 14.77 -1.58 43.41
N LEU A 69 15.63 -2.60 43.28
CA LEU A 69 15.29 -3.89 42.67
C LEU A 69 14.97 -4.97 43.71
N ASP A 70 15.17 -4.68 45.00
CA ASP A 70 14.86 -5.56 46.12
C ASP A 70 13.36 -5.66 46.43
N ASP A 71 12.57 -4.70 45.97
CA ASP A 71 11.10 -4.70 46.07
C ASP A 71 10.41 -5.25 44.81
N LEU A 72 11.17 -5.53 43.74
CA LEU A 72 10.64 -6.00 42.47
C LEU A 72 10.76 -7.52 42.32
N ASP A 73 9.78 -8.11 41.66
CA ASP A 73 9.72 -9.55 41.38
C ASP A 73 10.19 -9.83 39.93
N ALA A 74 11.36 -10.45 39.75
CA ALA A 74 11.87 -10.77 38.41
C ALA A 74 11.18 -12.00 37.79
N THR A 75 10.28 -12.66 38.53
CA THR A 75 9.36 -13.67 37.99
C THR A 75 8.11 -13.02 37.38
N ASN A 76 7.68 -11.87 37.90
CA ASN A 76 6.56 -11.08 37.40
C ASN A 76 7.01 -9.71 36.84
N VAL A 77 7.77 -9.76 35.74
CA VAL A 77 8.30 -8.54 35.09
C VAL A 77 7.21 -7.62 34.51
N ARG A 78 5.99 -8.14 34.30
CA ARG A 78 4.85 -7.37 33.79
C ARG A 78 4.46 -6.24 34.77
N ALA A 79 4.53 -6.50 36.07
CA ALA A 79 4.07 -5.55 37.09
C ALA A 79 4.81 -4.20 36.98
N ASP A 80 6.07 -4.23 36.57
CA ASP A 80 6.96 -3.06 36.44
C ASP A 80 7.74 -3.09 35.13
N ALA A 81 7.04 -3.33 34.01
CA ALA A 81 7.65 -3.53 32.69
C ALA A 81 8.65 -2.43 32.30
N GLU A 82 8.31 -1.15 32.52
CA GLU A 82 9.19 -0.01 32.23
C GLU A 82 10.55 -0.11 32.96
N THR A 83 10.55 -0.59 34.20
CA THR A 83 11.78 -0.75 34.98
C THR A 83 12.60 -1.94 34.47
N TRP A 84 11.94 -3.05 34.14
CA TRP A 84 12.61 -4.23 33.60
C TRP A 84 13.18 -4.00 32.20
N GLU A 85 12.54 -3.20 31.36
CA GLU A 85 13.08 -2.74 30.07
C GLU A 85 14.38 -1.95 30.24
N LYS A 86 14.43 -1.03 31.22
CA LYS A 86 15.67 -0.30 31.56
C LYS A 86 16.76 -1.25 32.05
N VAL A 87 16.42 -2.27 32.84
CA VAL A 87 17.37 -3.31 33.27
C VAL A 87 17.92 -4.06 32.06
N VAL A 88 17.06 -4.51 31.15
CA VAL A 88 17.46 -5.17 29.89
C VAL A 88 18.41 -4.28 29.10
N GLU A 89 18.10 -2.99 28.93
CA GLU A 89 18.97 -2.03 28.23
C GLU A 89 20.38 -1.99 28.86
N LYS A 90 20.47 -1.96 30.20
CA LYS A 90 21.77 -1.96 30.90
C LYS A 90 22.52 -3.28 30.79
N LEU A 91 21.83 -4.41 30.81
CA LEU A 91 22.42 -5.74 30.60
C LEU A 91 22.92 -5.91 29.17
N ARG A 92 22.13 -5.51 28.17
CA ARG A 92 22.49 -5.53 26.74
C ARG A 92 23.68 -4.62 26.42
N ALA A 93 23.73 -3.45 27.04
CA ALA A 93 24.86 -2.54 26.93
C ALA A 93 26.10 -3.01 27.72
N GLY A 94 26.00 -4.03 28.58
CA GLY A 94 27.08 -4.44 29.48
C GLY A 94 27.53 -3.30 30.40
N SER A 95 26.64 -2.37 30.74
CA SER A 95 26.99 -1.19 31.54
C SER A 95 26.86 -1.44 33.05
N MET A 96 26.04 -2.41 33.44
CA MET A 96 25.83 -2.84 34.83
C MET A 96 26.15 -4.31 35.02
N PRO A 97 26.77 -4.72 36.14
CA PRO A 97 27.35 -3.88 37.20
C PRO A 97 28.50 -2.98 36.70
N PRO A 98 28.87 -1.88 37.36
CA PRO A 98 29.92 -0.98 36.83
C PRO A 98 31.31 -1.64 36.82
N PRO A 99 32.29 -1.09 36.05
CA PRO A 99 33.68 -1.56 36.08
C PRO A 99 34.24 -1.63 37.51
N GLY A 100 35.01 -2.68 37.80
CA GLY A 100 35.59 -2.92 39.13
C GLY A 100 34.69 -3.68 40.12
N ARG A 101 33.45 -4.01 39.74
CA ARG A 101 32.58 -4.93 40.49
C ARG A 101 32.63 -6.34 39.89
N PRO A 102 32.29 -7.40 40.66
CA PRO A 102 32.05 -8.73 40.10
C PRO A 102 30.98 -8.66 39.01
N ARG A 103 31.22 -9.34 37.88
CA ARG A 103 30.30 -9.35 36.73
C ARG A 103 30.06 -10.80 36.29
N PRO A 104 28.87 -11.11 35.76
CA PRO A 104 28.66 -12.36 35.03
C PRO A 104 29.50 -12.38 33.74
N ASP A 105 29.72 -13.58 33.20
CA ASP A 105 30.29 -13.76 31.86
C ASP A 105 29.29 -13.30 30.78
N SER A 106 29.77 -13.14 29.55
CA SER A 106 28.98 -12.62 28.43
C SER A 106 27.81 -13.51 28.03
N GLU A 107 27.92 -14.83 28.21
CA GLU A 107 26.85 -15.77 27.90
C GLU A 107 25.72 -15.62 28.91
N THR A 108 26.05 -15.55 30.20
CA THR A 108 25.11 -15.30 31.28
C THR A 108 24.39 -13.95 31.10
N TYR A 109 25.09 -12.88 30.72
CA TYR A 109 24.46 -11.59 30.38
C TYR A 109 23.38 -11.74 29.32
N ARG A 110 23.74 -12.37 28.20
CA ARG A 110 22.84 -12.54 27.05
C ARG A 110 21.64 -13.40 27.41
N ALA A 111 21.87 -14.51 28.11
CA ALA A 111 20.83 -15.44 28.50
C ALA A 111 19.79 -14.79 29.41
N VAL A 112 20.23 -14.03 30.43
CA VAL A 112 19.31 -13.35 31.35
C VAL A 112 18.57 -12.22 30.64
N ALA A 113 19.23 -11.42 29.80
CA ALA A 113 18.56 -10.37 29.03
C ALA A 113 17.46 -10.94 28.13
N VAL A 114 17.76 -12.01 27.36
CA VAL A 114 16.77 -12.74 26.55
C VAL A 114 15.64 -13.25 27.42
N SER A 115 15.93 -13.83 28.59
CA SER A 115 14.88 -14.34 29.47
C SER A 115 13.92 -13.26 29.95
N ILE A 116 14.40 -12.04 30.22
CA ILE A 116 13.54 -10.92 30.66
C ILE A 116 12.72 -10.40 29.47
N GLU A 117 13.35 -10.21 28.31
CA GLU A 117 12.69 -9.81 27.05
C GLU A 117 11.56 -10.77 26.70
N ASP A 118 11.83 -12.08 26.68
CA ASP A 118 10.84 -13.12 26.43
C ASP A 118 9.63 -13.05 27.38
N LYS A 119 9.87 -12.72 28.66
CA LYS A 119 8.80 -12.59 29.65
C LYS A 119 7.98 -11.31 29.40
N LEU A 120 8.63 -10.21 29.03
CA LEU A 120 7.96 -8.95 28.66
C LEU A 120 7.13 -9.12 27.37
N ASP A 121 7.69 -9.79 26.35
CA ASP A 121 7.03 -10.05 25.08
C ASP A 121 5.81 -10.96 25.25
N ARG A 122 5.93 -12.04 26.04
CA ARG A 122 4.77 -12.88 26.38
C ARG A 122 3.71 -12.11 27.16
N ALA A 123 4.13 -11.27 28.11
CA ALA A 123 3.20 -10.42 28.83
C ALA A 123 2.46 -9.46 27.87
N TRP A 124 3.15 -8.86 26.91
CA TRP A 124 2.49 -8.06 25.89
C TRP A 124 1.48 -8.88 25.08
N ALA A 125 1.88 -10.04 24.57
CA ALA A 125 1.02 -10.90 23.75
C ALA A 125 -0.26 -11.35 24.47
N ASP A 126 -0.17 -11.68 25.76
CA ASP A 126 -1.31 -12.16 26.56
C ASP A 126 -2.32 -11.05 26.89
N ASN A 127 -1.86 -9.80 27.04
CA ASN A 127 -2.72 -8.66 27.32
C ASN A 127 -2.09 -7.37 26.78
N PRO A 128 -2.28 -7.08 25.48
CA PRO A 128 -1.73 -5.89 24.84
C PRO A 128 -2.34 -4.63 25.47
N TYR A 129 -1.49 -3.80 26.08
CA TYR A 129 -1.90 -2.52 26.64
C TYR A 129 -1.06 -1.40 26.01
N PRO A 130 -1.46 -0.87 24.83
CA PRO A 130 -0.72 0.20 24.13
C PRO A 130 -0.71 1.54 24.88
N GLY A 131 -1.10 1.56 26.15
CA GLY A 131 -1.28 2.76 26.95
C GLY A 131 -2.49 3.55 26.50
N ARG A 132 -2.42 4.86 26.75
CA ARG A 132 -3.42 5.80 26.23
C ARG A 132 -3.08 6.05 24.76
N ILE A 133 -3.72 5.30 23.86
CA ILE A 133 -3.75 5.67 22.45
C ILE A 133 -4.26 7.12 22.36
N GLY A 134 -3.63 7.94 21.52
CA GLY A 134 -3.93 9.37 21.39
C GLY A 134 -5.41 9.65 21.07
N ALA A 135 -5.76 10.93 20.92
CA ALA A 135 -7.12 11.30 20.52
C ALA A 135 -7.58 10.48 19.30
N VAL A 136 -8.82 9.96 19.33
CA VAL A 136 -9.41 9.32 18.17
C VAL A 136 -9.40 10.33 17.03
N HIS A 137 -8.67 10.02 15.97
CA HIS A 137 -8.54 10.89 14.81
C HIS A 137 -9.33 10.34 13.63
N ARG A 138 -9.70 11.23 12.71
CA ARG A 138 -10.27 10.82 11.42
C ARG A 138 -9.17 10.20 10.55
N LEU A 139 -9.55 9.25 9.69
CA LEU A 139 -8.66 8.81 8.61
C LEU A 139 -8.32 9.98 7.70
N ASN A 140 -7.05 10.19 7.38
CA ASN A 140 -6.66 11.17 6.38
C ASN A 140 -7.08 10.72 4.96
N ARG A 141 -6.91 11.56 3.94
CA ARG A 141 -7.32 11.24 2.56
C ARG A 141 -6.66 9.97 2.03
N THR A 142 -5.37 9.78 2.33
CA THR A 142 -4.59 8.62 1.89
C THR A 142 -5.09 7.35 2.54
N GLU A 143 -5.28 7.36 3.85
CA GLU A 143 -5.82 6.26 4.65
C GLU A 143 -7.25 5.93 4.23
N TYR A 144 -8.08 6.95 3.97
CA TYR A 144 -9.45 6.75 3.50
C TYR A 144 -9.49 6.13 2.10
N ARG A 145 -8.63 6.58 1.18
CA ARG A 145 -8.45 5.96 -0.16
C ARG A 145 -8.03 4.51 -0.03
N ASN A 146 -7.05 4.22 0.82
CA ASN A 146 -6.57 2.85 1.05
C ASN A 146 -7.66 1.97 1.67
N ALA A 147 -8.44 2.49 2.63
CA ALA A 147 -9.55 1.76 3.22
C ALA A 147 -10.65 1.45 2.19
N ILE A 148 -10.97 2.38 1.28
CA ILE A 148 -11.93 2.12 0.18
C ILE A 148 -11.40 1.02 -0.73
N ARG A 149 -10.12 1.09 -1.12
CA ARG A 149 -9.47 0.06 -1.94
C ARG A 149 -9.46 -1.28 -1.23
N ASP A 150 -9.11 -1.34 0.04
CA ASP A 150 -8.95 -2.61 0.74
C ASP A 150 -10.31 -3.25 1.08
N LEU A 151 -11.37 -2.46 1.31
CA LEU A 151 -12.72 -2.95 1.62
C LEU A 151 -13.57 -3.24 0.38
N PHE A 152 -13.44 -2.43 -0.67
CA PHE A 152 -14.32 -2.48 -1.84
C PHE A 152 -13.57 -2.74 -3.15
N ASP A 153 -12.23 -2.74 -3.14
CA ASP A 153 -11.36 -2.82 -4.33
C ASP A 153 -11.71 -1.76 -5.37
N LEU A 154 -12.09 -0.59 -4.86
CA LEU A 154 -12.36 0.59 -5.67
C LEU A 154 -11.21 1.58 -5.51
N ASP A 155 -10.67 2.01 -6.64
CA ASP A 155 -9.76 3.16 -6.67
C ASP A 155 -10.59 4.40 -6.99
N VAL A 156 -10.78 5.22 -5.98
CA VAL A 156 -11.57 6.45 -6.05
C VAL A 156 -10.62 7.62 -5.87
N ASP A 157 -10.76 8.65 -6.69
CA ASP A 157 -10.00 9.88 -6.51
C ASP A 157 -10.49 10.68 -5.30
N VAL A 158 -10.02 10.33 -4.12
CA VAL A 158 -10.42 10.96 -2.86
C VAL A 158 -9.93 12.41 -2.76
N GLU A 159 -8.83 12.76 -3.43
CA GLU A 159 -8.22 14.10 -3.36
C GLU A 159 -9.10 15.20 -3.94
N SER A 160 -9.87 14.90 -5.00
CA SER A 160 -10.85 15.83 -5.58
C SER A 160 -12.16 15.88 -4.79
N LEU A 161 -12.41 14.90 -3.90
CA LEU A 161 -13.68 14.73 -3.21
C LEU A 161 -13.67 15.21 -1.76
N LEU A 162 -12.55 15.08 -1.05
CA LEU A 162 -12.39 15.53 0.34
C LEU A 162 -11.57 16.82 0.41
N PRO A 163 -11.71 17.66 1.45
CA PRO A 163 -10.78 18.77 1.72
C PRO A 163 -9.41 18.26 2.23
N GLY A 164 -8.38 19.11 2.14
CA GLY A 164 -7.01 18.78 2.53
C GLY A 164 -6.89 18.47 4.01
N ASP A 165 -5.95 17.59 4.36
CA ASP A 165 -5.72 17.20 5.75
C ASP A 165 -4.90 18.24 6.51
N GLU A 166 -5.21 18.41 7.79
CA GLU A 166 -4.46 19.31 8.66
C GLU A 166 -3.07 18.73 8.98
N THR A 167 -2.04 19.55 8.83
CA THR A 167 -0.68 19.25 9.30
C THR A 167 -0.36 20.18 10.47
N ALA A 168 0.24 19.66 11.55
CA ALA A 168 0.55 20.45 12.74
C ALA A 168 1.52 21.63 12.46
N ASP A 169 2.39 21.49 11.47
CA ASP A 169 3.52 22.40 11.19
C ASP A 169 4.09 22.22 9.76
N GLY A 170 3.32 21.65 8.82
CA GLY A 170 3.81 21.25 7.50
C GLY A 170 4.56 19.90 7.50
N SER A 171 4.51 19.17 8.61
CA SER A 171 4.94 17.78 8.72
C SER A 171 3.89 16.81 8.11
N PHE A 172 3.95 15.53 8.47
CA PHE A 172 3.06 14.47 8.01
C PHE A 172 1.57 14.76 8.21
N ASP A 173 0.74 14.06 7.45
CA ASP A 173 -0.72 14.21 7.38
C ASP A 173 -1.48 13.16 8.21
N ASN A 174 -0.80 12.43 9.11
CA ASN A 174 -1.35 11.35 9.94
C ASN A 174 -1.26 11.62 11.45
N PHE A 175 -1.11 12.89 11.85
CA PHE A 175 -1.04 13.25 13.26
C PHE A 175 -2.43 13.28 13.91
N ALA A 176 -2.63 12.39 14.87
CA ALA A 176 -3.91 12.24 15.56
C ALA A 176 -4.39 13.54 16.26
N ASP A 177 -3.45 14.36 16.74
CA ASP A 177 -3.75 15.56 17.53
C ASP A 177 -4.33 16.72 16.71
N VAL A 178 -4.18 16.70 15.38
CA VAL A 178 -4.66 17.77 14.48
C VAL A 178 -5.79 17.32 13.55
N LEU A 179 -5.93 16.02 13.34
CA LEU A 179 -6.99 15.40 12.52
C LEU A 179 -8.32 15.31 13.28
N THR A 180 -8.88 16.48 13.60
CA THR A 180 -10.17 16.59 14.28
C THR A 180 -11.34 16.49 13.30
N PHE A 181 -12.53 16.15 13.81
CA PHE A 181 -13.76 16.13 13.02
C PHE A 181 -14.49 17.48 13.10
N SER A 182 -14.60 18.19 11.99
CA SER A 182 -15.60 19.26 11.83
C SER A 182 -16.92 18.69 11.27
N THR A 183 -18.01 19.42 11.46
CA THR A 183 -19.32 19.08 10.85
C THR A 183 -19.23 18.99 9.33
N SER A 184 -18.53 19.93 8.70
CA SER A 184 -18.31 19.94 7.24
C SER A 184 -17.50 18.75 6.74
N HIS A 185 -16.51 18.29 7.51
CA HIS A 185 -15.78 17.06 7.19
C HIS A 185 -16.72 15.86 7.23
N LEU A 186 -17.50 15.70 8.31
CA LEU A 186 -18.42 14.57 8.43
C LEU A 186 -19.45 14.53 7.28
N GLU A 187 -20.05 15.67 6.94
CA GLU A 187 -20.98 15.78 5.81
C GLU A 187 -20.32 15.36 4.49
N ARG A 188 -19.07 15.79 4.26
CA ARG A 188 -18.34 15.43 3.05
C ARG A 188 -17.99 13.94 3.02
N TYR A 189 -17.51 13.37 4.12
CA TYR A 189 -17.23 11.93 4.22
C TYR A 189 -18.49 11.09 4.00
N LEU A 190 -19.64 11.48 4.55
CA LEU A 190 -20.91 10.77 4.31
C LEU A 190 -21.38 10.90 2.86
N SER A 191 -21.14 12.04 2.22
CA SER A 191 -21.42 12.22 0.79
C SER A 191 -20.55 11.31 -0.07
N VAL A 192 -19.23 11.25 0.20
CA VAL A 192 -18.30 10.37 -0.52
C VAL A 192 -18.62 8.91 -0.25
N ALA A 193 -18.91 8.53 0.99
CA ALA A 193 -19.34 7.18 1.34
C ALA A 193 -20.60 6.75 0.55
N ARG A 194 -21.56 7.66 0.34
CA ARG A 194 -22.74 7.38 -0.51
C ARG A 194 -22.35 7.15 -1.97
N GLN A 195 -21.38 7.89 -2.50
CA GLN A 195 -20.89 7.69 -3.87
C GLN A 195 -20.16 6.35 -4.01
N VAL A 196 -19.25 6.06 -3.09
CA VAL A 196 -18.47 4.81 -3.04
C VAL A 196 -19.40 3.60 -2.90
N THR A 197 -20.35 3.63 -1.98
CA THR A 197 -21.29 2.51 -1.77
C THR A 197 -22.18 2.26 -2.98
N ARG A 198 -22.62 3.31 -3.68
CA ARG A 198 -23.37 3.14 -4.95
C ARG A 198 -22.52 2.46 -6.03
N GLN A 199 -21.25 2.83 -6.14
CA GLN A 199 -20.30 2.21 -7.08
C GLN A 199 -20.04 0.74 -6.69
N ALA A 200 -19.77 0.49 -5.41
CA ALA A 200 -19.53 -0.86 -4.87
C ALA A 200 -20.71 -1.80 -5.13
N VAL A 201 -21.94 -1.35 -4.83
CA VAL A 201 -23.17 -2.14 -5.07
C VAL A 201 -23.50 -2.25 -6.56
N GLY A 202 -22.96 -1.38 -7.42
CA GLY A 202 -23.22 -1.41 -8.87
C GLY A 202 -24.65 -0.96 -9.21
N LEU A 203 -25.17 0.02 -8.47
CA LEU A 203 -26.44 0.63 -8.85
C LEU A 203 -26.28 1.26 -10.23
N LEU A 204 -27.06 0.75 -11.19
CA LEU A 204 -27.03 1.18 -12.58
C LEU A 204 -27.10 2.73 -12.64
N PRO A 205 -26.19 3.39 -13.38
CA PRO A 205 -26.37 4.79 -13.74
C PRO A 205 -27.76 4.96 -14.35
N ILE A 206 -28.53 5.90 -13.82
CA ILE A 206 -29.89 6.19 -14.30
C ILE A 206 -29.83 6.81 -15.70
N THR A 207 -28.65 7.27 -16.13
CA THR A 207 -28.37 7.92 -17.41
C THR A 207 -27.02 7.46 -17.94
N ALA A 208 -26.85 7.48 -19.27
CA ALA A 208 -25.54 7.28 -19.90
C ALA A 208 -24.53 8.33 -19.39
N SER A 209 -23.37 7.89 -18.93
CA SER A 209 -22.24 8.75 -18.54
C SER A 209 -21.26 8.87 -19.70
N VAL A 210 -20.58 10.02 -19.80
CA VAL A 210 -19.53 10.28 -20.78
C VAL A 210 -18.30 10.76 -20.02
N ASP A 211 -17.22 9.99 -20.11
CA ASP A 211 -15.92 10.36 -19.55
C ASP A 211 -14.97 10.76 -20.68
N THR A 212 -14.26 11.87 -20.51
CA THR A 212 -13.34 12.41 -21.52
C THR A 212 -11.91 12.39 -20.98
N PHE A 213 -11.01 11.82 -21.76
CA PHE A 213 -9.58 11.73 -21.44
C PHE A 213 -8.80 12.57 -22.44
N GLU A 214 -8.11 13.59 -21.94
CA GLU A 214 -7.33 14.50 -22.77
C GLU A 214 -5.84 14.14 -22.73
N VAL A 215 -5.21 14.15 -23.91
CA VAL A 215 -3.75 14.03 -24.02
C VAL A 215 -3.15 15.45 -24.07
N PRO A 216 -2.30 15.85 -23.11
CA PRO A 216 -1.71 17.18 -23.08
C PRO A 216 -0.94 17.53 -24.36
N LEU A 217 -1.03 18.80 -24.78
CA LEU A 217 -0.51 19.28 -26.06
C LEU A 217 1.02 19.25 -26.18
N HIS A 218 1.74 19.22 -25.06
CA HIS A 218 3.20 19.31 -25.02
C HIS A 218 3.88 17.96 -24.81
N ILE A 219 3.11 16.85 -24.83
CA ILE A 219 3.67 15.51 -24.75
C ILE A 219 4.20 15.10 -26.13
N VAL A 220 5.48 14.74 -26.16
CA VAL A 220 6.11 14.16 -27.35
C VAL A 220 5.72 12.68 -27.46
N GLN A 221 5.06 12.33 -28.56
CA GLN A 221 4.48 11.00 -28.80
C GLN A 221 5.23 10.21 -29.88
N ASP A 222 6.56 10.31 -29.91
CA ASP A 222 7.43 9.60 -30.87
C ASP A 222 7.84 8.19 -30.40
N ALA A 223 7.61 7.86 -29.13
CA ALA A 223 7.85 6.56 -28.52
C ALA A 223 6.62 6.03 -27.75
N ARG A 224 6.73 4.82 -27.22
CA ARG A 224 5.73 4.18 -26.35
C ARG A 224 5.52 5.04 -25.10
N GLN A 225 4.27 5.44 -24.83
CA GLN A 225 3.93 6.38 -23.76
C GLN A 225 3.67 5.71 -22.40
N ASP A 226 3.36 4.41 -22.39
CA ASP A 226 2.95 3.68 -21.19
C ASP A 226 3.32 2.20 -21.30
N GLU A 227 3.65 1.57 -20.18
CA GLU A 227 4.04 0.14 -20.08
C GLU A 227 2.90 -0.84 -20.34
N ALA A 228 1.64 -0.40 -20.26
CA ALA A 228 0.49 -1.20 -20.63
C ALA A 228 0.31 -1.25 -22.15
N LEU A 229 0.80 -0.24 -22.89
CA LEU A 229 0.65 -0.20 -24.36
C LEU A 229 1.49 -1.29 -25.05
N PRO A 230 1.06 -1.83 -26.21
CA PRO A 230 1.82 -2.85 -26.93
C PRO A 230 3.26 -2.42 -27.26
N LEU A 231 4.18 -3.39 -27.29
CA LEU A 231 5.53 -3.17 -27.79
C LEU A 231 5.48 -2.71 -29.26
N GLY A 232 6.21 -1.64 -29.57
CA GLY A 232 6.20 -1.02 -30.90
C GLY A 232 5.14 0.05 -31.12
N SER A 233 4.29 0.36 -30.12
CA SER A 233 3.46 1.55 -30.17
C SER A 233 4.31 2.82 -30.17
N ARG A 234 3.85 3.84 -30.91
CA ARG A 234 4.38 5.20 -30.80
C ARG A 234 3.22 6.13 -30.50
N GLY A 235 3.28 6.85 -29.40
CA GLY A 235 2.15 7.62 -28.89
C GLY A 235 1.05 6.75 -28.30
N GLY A 236 -0.10 7.37 -28.07
CA GLY A 236 -1.28 6.73 -27.49
C GLY A 236 -1.45 7.00 -26.01
N ILE A 237 -2.47 6.37 -25.42
CA ILE A 237 -2.84 6.52 -24.01
C ILE A 237 -3.36 5.18 -23.48
N ALA A 238 -2.91 4.82 -22.27
CA ALA A 238 -3.47 3.72 -21.50
C ALA A 238 -4.38 4.28 -20.41
N ILE A 239 -5.62 3.80 -20.35
CA ILE A 239 -6.66 4.29 -19.46
C ILE A 239 -7.17 3.12 -18.61
N PRO A 240 -6.84 3.07 -17.32
CA PRO A 240 -7.55 2.19 -16.40
C PRO A 240 -8.98 2.72 -16.22
N TYR A 241 -9.98 1.93 -16.63
CA TYR A 241 -11.38 2.35 -16.60
C TYR A 241 -12.25 1.34 -15.86
N HIS A 242 -13.11 1.84 -14.98
CA HIS A 242 -14.13 1.04 -14.32
C HIS A 242 -15.46 1.20 -15.05
N PHE A 243 -15.89 0.14 -15.73
CA PHE A 243 -17.18 0.12 -16.40
C PHE A 243 -18.29 -0.03 -15.34
N PRO A 244 -19.20 0.95 -15.22
CA PRO A 244 -20.19 0.96 -14.13
C PRO A 244 -21.22 -0.18 -14.24
N VAL A 245 -21.49 -0.66 -15.46
CA VAL A 245 -22.49 -1.69 -15.75
C VAL A 245 -22.04 -2.60 -16.88
N ASP A 246 -22.59 -3.81 -16.95
CA ASP A 246 -22.49 -4.60 -18.18
C ASP A 246 -23.36 -3.96 -19.27
N GLY A 247 -22.77 -3.74 -20.44
CA GLY A 247 -23.44 -2.99 -21.50
C GLY A 247 -22.54 -2.70 -22.69
N ASN A 248 -23.14 -1.99 -23.65
CA ASN A 248 -22.45 -1.52 -24.84
C ASN A 248 -21.94 -0.10 -24.58
N TYR A 249 -20.64 0.08 -24.79
CA TYR A 249 -19.97 1.37 -24.65
C TYR A 249 -19.50 1.85 -26.01
N GLU A 250 -19.60 3.16 -26.21
CA GLU A 250 -19.12 3.85 -27.41
C GLU A 250 -17.82 4.56 -27.08
N VAL A 251 -16.74 4.14 -27.74
CA VAL A 251 -15.43 4.78 -27.60
C VAL A 251 -15.24 5.72 -28.78
N THR A 252 -15.13 7.01 -28.48
CA THR A 252 -14.96 8.06 -29.49
C THR A 252 -13.56 8.64 -29.38
N VAL A 253 -12.73 8.43 -30.41
CA VAL A 253 -11.41 9.05 -30.50
C VAL A 253 -11.50 10.29 -31.38
N ARG A 254 -11.14 11.45 -30.80
CA ARG A 254 -11.09 12.73 -31.51
C ARG A 254 -9.65 13.11 -31.78
N LEU A 255 -9.28 13.14 -33.04
CA LEU A 255 -7.94 13.56 -33.45
C LEU A 255 -7.93 15.05 -33.82
N ARG A 256 -6.87 15.75 -33.39
CA ARG A 256 -6.74 17.19 -33.60
C ARG A 256 -6.26 17.48 -35.02
N ARG A 257 -7.00 18.33 -35.75
CA ARG A 257 -6.61 18.83 -37.07
C ARG A 257 -5.98 20.23 -37.01
N GLN A 258 -5.13 20.53 -37.98
CA GLN A 258 -4.62 21.89 -38.22
C GLN A 258 -5.60 22.68 -39.11
N TYR A 259 -5.37 23.99 -39.27
CA TYR A 259 -6.21 24.90 -40.07
C TYR A 259 -6.43 24.45 -41.53
N GLN A 260 -5.45 23.74 -42.12
CA GLN A 260 -5.55 23.20 -43.49
C GLN A 260 -6.16 21.79 -43.52
N ASP A 261 -6.93 21.44 -42.50
CA ASP A 261 -7.76 20.22 -42.38
C ASP A 261 -7.00 18.88 -42.44
N TYR A 262 -5.70 18.90 -42.13
CA TYR A 262 -4.89 17.69 -41.92
C TYR A 262 -4.70 17.36 -40.44
N LEU A 263 -4.52 16.08 -40.13
CA LEU A 263 -4.21 15.60 -38.78
C LEU A 263 -2.82 16.06 -38.34
N MET A 264 -2.74 16.75 -37.21
CA MET A 264 -1.47 17.26 -36.70
C MET A 264 -0.49 16.12 -36.40
N GLY A 265 0.75 16.27 -36.86
CA GLY A 265 1.80 15.26 -36.67
C GLY A 265 1.66 13.99 -37.53
N MET A 266 0.59 13.84 -38.33
CA MET A 266 0.31 12.62 -39.11
C MET A 266 0.32 12.88 -40.62
N GLY A 267 1.48 13.30 -41.14
CA GLY A 267 1.70 13.53 -42.58
C GLY A 267 1.64 12.28 -43.46
N TRP A 268 1.57 11.09 -42.86
CA TRP A 268 1.56 9.77 -43.51
C TRP A 268 0.44 8.94 -42.90
N SER A 269 0.03 7.88 -43.60
CA SER A 269 -0.92 6.90 -43.07
C SER A 269 -0.31 6.16 -41.87
N GLN A 270 -1.03 6.13 -40.75
CA GLN A 270 -0.70 5.46 -39.50
C GLN A 270 -1.84 4.55 -39.09
N GLN A 271 -1.54 3.51 -38.31
CA GLN A 271 -2.55 2.64 -37.72
C GLN A 271 -2.91 3.17 -36.32
N LEU A 272 -4.20 3.23 -36.01
CA LEU A 272 -4.74 3.54 -34.70
C LEU A 272 -5.47 2.30 -34.17
N ASP A 273 -4.91 1.70 -33.13
CA ASP A 273 -5.46 0.52 -32.48
C ASP A 273 -6.28 0.93 -31.26
N ILE A 274 -7.53 0.46 -31.17
CA ILE A 274 -8.32 0.49 -29.95
C ILE A 274 -8.28 -0.89 -29.32
N ARG A 275 -7.79 -0.96 -28.08
CA ARG A 275 -7.61 -2.21 -27.34
C ARG A 275 -8.35 -2.16 -26.01
N VAL A 276 -8.90 -3.29 -25.59
CA VAL A 276 -9.49 -3.47 -24.27
C VAL A 276 -8.85 -4.69 -23.61
N ASP A 277 -8.35 -4.55 -22.39
CA ASP A 277 -7.66 -5.62 -21.65
C ASP A 277 -6.51 -6.28 -22.43
N GLY A 278 -5.85 -5.48 -23.26
CA GLY A 278 -4.77 -5.93 -24.12
C GLY A 278 -5.22 -6.61 -25.41
N GLU A 279 -6.52 -6.87 -25.61
CA GLU A 279 -7.09 -7.43 -26.84
C GLU A 279 -7.40 -6.32 -27.87
N LEU A 280 -7.11 -6.55 -29.16
CA LEU A 280 -7.41 -5.58 -30.22
C LEU A 280 -8.90 -5.63 -30.57
N MET A 281 -9.62 -4.55 -30.31
CA MET A 281 -11.04 -4.44 -30.66
C MET A 281 -11.21 -3.96 -32.10
N GLU A 282 -10.50 -2.89 -32.46
CA GLU A 282 -10.64 -2.27 -33.77
C GLU A 282 -9.34 -1.56 -34.17
N ARG A 283 -9.07 -1.55 -35.48
CA ARG A 283 -7.90 -0.89 -36.07
C ARG A 283 -8.35 0.05 -37.17
N PHE A 284 -7.95 1.30 -37.05
CA PHE A 284 -8.23 2.34 -38.02
C PHE A 284 -6.96 2.78 -38.74
N THR A 285 -7.14 3.29 -39.95
CA THR A 285 -6.07 3.92 -40.70
C THR A 285 -6.32 5.41 -40.72
N VAL A 286 -5.42 6.19 -40.12
CA VAL A 286 -5.54 7.65 -39.96
C VAL A 286 -4.32 8.36 -40.55
N GLY A 287 -4.47 9.59 -41.02
CA GLY A 287 -3.37 10.36 -41.62
C GLY A 287 -3.08 10.02 -43.08
N GLY A 288 -2.10 10.72 -43.67
CA GLY A 288 -1.66 10.50 -45.06
C GLY A 288 -2.54 11.09 -46.16
N ALA A 289 -3.66 11.75 -45.81
CA ALA A 289 -4.57 12.38 -46.76
C ALA A 289 -4.10 13.79 -47.20
N VAL A 290 -2.90 13.90 -47.77
CA VAL A 290 -2.42 15.16 -48.36
C VAL A 290 -2.34 15.01 -49.90
N PRO A 291 -3.30 15.54 -50.67
CA PRO A 291 -3.17 15.60 -52.12
C PRO A 291 -2.00 16.52 -52.52
N GLY A 292 -0.97 15.96 -53.18
CA GLY A 292 0.04 16.75 -53.91
C GLY A 292 1.28 17.23 -53.15
N VAL A 293 1.48 16.87 -51.88
CA VAL A 293 2.70 17.23 -51.12
C VAL A 293 3.49 15.98 -50.74
N ARG A 294 4.69 15.81 -51.30
CA ARG A 294 5.68 14.86 -50.76
C ARG A 294 6.34 15.49 -49.54
N LEU A 295 5.86 15.13 -48.35
CA LEU A 295 6.58 15.43 -47.11
C LEU A 295 7.87 14.58 -47.07
N GLN A 296 9.00 15.19 -46.69
CA GLN A 296 10.28 14.49 -46.58
C GLN A 296 10.21 13.38 -45.52
N PRO A 297 10.80 12.20 -45.76
CA PRO A 297 10.75 11.08 -44.83
C PRO A 297 11.47 11.44 -43.53
N ALA A 298 10.72 11.56 -42.44
CA ALA A 298 11.30 11.30 -41.13
C ALA A 298 11.47 9.78 -41.02
N MET A 299 12.69 9.34 -40.69
CA MET A 299 13.08 7.94 -40.57
C MET A 299 12.11 7.16 -39.67
N GLY A 300 11.42 6.16 -40.22
CA GLY A 300 10.62 5.19 -39.45
C GLY A 300 9.24 4.93 -40.05
N GLY A 301 9.14 3.92 -40.90
CA GLY A 301 7.86 3.43 -41.43
C GLY A 301 7.00 2.74 -40.36
N MET A 302 5.68 2.84 -40.56
CA MET A 302 4.57 2.14 -39.87
C MET A 302 4.67 2.12 -38.34
N ALA A 303 4.23 3.20 -37.71
CA ALA A 303 4.06 3.25 -36.26
C ALA A 303 2.57 3.19 -35.91
N SER A 304 2.20 2.31 -34.98
CA SER A 304 0.82 2.22 -34.52
C SER A 304 0.63 3.10 -33.28
N LEU A 305 -0.36 3.97 -33.32
CA LEU A 305 -0.87 4.68 -32.15
C LEU A 305 -1.84 3.73 -31.43
N ALA A 306 -1.80 3.63 -30.11
CA ALA A 306 -2.65 2.69 -29.38
C ALA A 306 -3.45 3.40 -28.26
N LEU A 307 -4.76 3.20 -28.27
CA LEU A 307 -5.63 3.46 -27.13
C LEU A 307 -5.85 2.11 -26.43
N LEU A 308 -5.43 2.00 -25.18
CA LEU A 308 -5.70 0.81 -24.36
C LEU A 308 -6.62 1.19 -23.21
N VAL A 309 -7.76 0.51 -23.12
CA VAL A 309 -8.64 0.59 -21.95
C VAL A 309 -8.50 -0.70 -21.16
N THR A 310 -8.03 -0.63 -19.91
CA THR A 310 -7.98 -1.80 -19.02
C THR A 310 -9.17 -1.77 -18.07
N ARG A 311 -9.99 -2.82 -18.08
CA ARG A 311 -11.07 -3.03 -17.13
C ARG A 311 -10.44 -3.24 -15.76
N ARG A 312 -10.88 -2.44 -14.79
CA ARG A 312 -10.71 -2.80 -13.38
C ARG A 312 -11.88 -3.69 -12.96
N GLY A 313 -11.57 -4.95 -12.66
CA GLY A 313 -12.56 -5.90 -12.16
C GLY A 313 -13.18 -5.43 -10.85
N LYS A 314 -14.43 -5.82 -10.60
CA LYS A 314 -14.93 -5.89 -9.23
C LYS A 314 -14.39 -7.18 -8.59
N PRO A 315 -13.97 -7.17 -7.32
CA PRO A 315 -13.75 -8.40 -6.59
C PRO A 315 -15.10 -9.10 -6.45
N SER A 316 -15.06 -10.42 -6.48
CA SER A 316 -16.21 -11.26 -6.20
C SER A 316 -16.83 -10.88 -4.85
N CYS A 317 -18.00 -10.23 -4.85
CA CYS A 317 -18.89 -10.36 -3.71
C CYS A 317 -19.48 -11.77 -3.75
N SER A 318 -18.94 -12.65 -2.91
CA SER A 318 -19.58 -13.91 -2.52
C SER A 318 -20.86 -13.66 -1.73
#